data_AF-A0A397AAS1-F1
#
_entry.id   AF-A0A397AAS1-F1
#
_cell.length_a   1.000
_cell.length_b   1.000
_cell.length_c   1.000
_cell.angle_alpha   90.00
_cell.angle_beta   90.00
_cell.angle_gamma   90.00
#
_symmetry.space_group_name_H-M   'P 1'
#
loop_
_entity.id
_entity.type
_entity.pdbx_description
1 polymer ?
#
loop_
_entity_poly.entity_id
_entity_poly.type
_entity_poly.pdbx_seq_one_letter_code
_entity_poly.pdbx_strand_id
1 'polypeptide(L)'
;MAAYAMNHGAKMMEDQVKSFMPGAAAGALNMFGSVKYYFTVNNTYVVHRLKMLLCPFIHKDWRRIVQNEGNNTGVDVVYAPPSMDKNAPDLYIPLMSFVTYILIVGYIKGASGRFNPDVITEVSTYCCLMQLVEICLMKLGLYLLNSQINWLDLVSFTGYKYVALVINTVVHLILGYIPYYVVLAYTGIATSFFTLNGLKGTVPEPNHDQRRFRNYMLLAYVSRFDF
;
A
#
# COMPACT_ATOMS: atom_id res chain seq x y z
N MET A 1 20.83 -14.35 -25.75
CA MET A 1 22.04 -13.86 -25.05
C MET A 1 21.70 -13.05 -23.80
N ALA A 2 20.87 -11.99 -23.87
CA ALA A 2 20.53 -11.17 -22.68
C ALA A 2 19.76 -11.93 -21.57
N ALA A 3 18.79 -12.78 -21.93
CA ALA A 3 18.05 -13.59 -20.96
C ALA A 3 18.93 -14.61 -20.20
N TYR A 4 19.99 -15.11 -20.84
CA TYR A 4 20.93 -16.05 -20.24
C TYR A 4 21.87 -15.33 -19.25
N ALA A 5 22.32 -14.11 -19.58
CA ALA A 5 23.11 -13.26 -18.70
C ALA A 5 22.32 -12.77 -17.47
N MET A 6 21.04 -12.44 -17.63
CA MET A 6 20.17 -12.06 -16.50
C MET A 6 19.90 -13.24 -15.55
N ASN A 7 19.68 -14.45 -16.08
CA ASN A 7 19.54 -15.65 -15.25
C ASN A 7 20.84 -16.02 -14.51
N HIS A 8 22.00 -15.78 -15.13
CA HIS A 8 23.29 -16.03 -14.50
C HIS A 8 23.63 -14.98 -13.44
N GLY A 9 23.33 -13.70 -13.70
CA GLY A 9 23.47 -12.62 -12.71
C GLY A 9 22.54 -12.77 -11.51
N ALA A 10 21.31 -13.23 -11.71
CA ALA A 10 20.37 -13.54 -10.63
C ALA A 10 20.90 -14.66 -9.73
N LYS A 11 21.45 -15.74 -10.32
CA LYS A 11 22.08 -16.84 -9.58
C LYS A 11 23.32 -16.39 -8.81
N MET A 12 24.19 -15.58 -9.42
CA MET A 12 25.40 -15.08 -8.73
C MET A 12 25.08 -14.15 -7.56
N MET A 13 24.04 -13.29 -7.68
CA MET A 13 23.58 -12.49 -6.54
C MET A 13 22.99 -13.37 -5.43
N GLU A 14 22.22 -14.40 -5.79
CA GLU A 14 21.64 -15.33 -4.82
C GLU A 14 22.73 -16.13 -4.07
N ASP A 15 23.77 -16.56 -4.78
CA ASP A 15 24.91 -17.28 -4.21
C ASP A 15 25.81 -16.36 -3.37
N GLN A 16 26.01 -15.10 -3.79
CA GLN A 16 26.70 -14.11 -2.96
C GLN A 16 25.94 -13.82 -1.66
N VAL A 17 24.63 -13.58 -1.72
CA VAL A 17 23.81 -13.31 -0.52
C VAL A 17 23.79 -14.52 0.44
N LYS A 18 23.76 -15.75 -0.09
CA LYS A 18 23.89 -16.98 0.72
C LYS A 18 25.25 -17.09 1.41
N SER A 19 26.34 -16.66 0.76
CA SER A 19 27.69 -16.73 1.32
C SER A 19 27.93 -15.75 2.47
N PHE A 20 27.27 -14.58 2.48
CA PHE A 20 27.44 -13.58 3.54
C PHE A 20 26.59 -13.87 4.79
N MET A 21 25.45 -14.58 4.69
CA MET A 21 24.57 -14.85 5.83
C MET A 21 23.79 -16.18 5.70
N PRO A 22 24.40 -17.36 5.89
CA PRO A 22 23.83 -18.66 5.53
C PRO A 22 22.51 -19.05 6.25
N GLY A 23 22.20 -18.46 7.42
CA GLY A 23 20.95 -18.72 8.16
C GLY A 23 19.84 -17.67 7.95
N ALA A 24 20.19 -16.41 7.66
CA ALA A 24 19.24 -15.31 7.46
C ALA A 24 18.97 -15.01 5.98
N ALA A 25 19.86 -15.45 5.08
CA ALA A 25 19.75 -15.23 3.64
C ALA A 25 18.53 -15.92 3.04
N ALA A 26 18.12 -17.11 3.50
CA ALA A 26 16.92 -17.76 2.96
C ALA A 26 15.64 -16.95 3.27
N GLY A 27 15.52 -16.44 4.50
CA GLY A 27 14.42 -15.55 4.89
C GLY A 27 14.47 -14.20 4.18
N ALA A 28 15.64 -13.57 4.12
CA ALA A 28 15.84 -12.30 3.43
C ALA A 28 15.61 -12.41 1.92
N LEU A 29 16.13 -13.44 1.25
CA LEU A 29 15.91 -13.69 -0.18
C LEU A 29 14.43 -13.97 -0.49
N ASN A 30 13.73 -14.70 0.38
CA ASN A 30 12.29 -14.91 0.23
C ASN A 30 11.50 -13.60 0.43
N MET A 31 11.93 -12.74 1.36
CA MET A 31 11.38 -11.38 1.51
C MET A 31 11.69 -10.49 0.30
N PHE A 32 12.91 -10.50 -0.23
CA PHE A 32 13.28 -9.72 -1.42
C PHE A 32 12.53 -10.19 -2.68
N GLY A 33 12.34 -11.50 -2.86
CA GLY A 33 11.53 -12.06 -3.94
C GLY A 33 10.07 -11.65 -3.84
N SER A 34 9.51 -11.71 -2.62
CA SER A 34 8.15 -11.24 -2.33
C SER A 34 8.01 -9.74 -2.58
N VAL A 35 8.95 -8.91 -2.13
CA VAL A 35 8.96 -7.47 -2.37
C VAL A 35 9.04 -7.16 -3.86
N LYS A 36 9.91 -7.85 -4.62
CA LYS A 36 10.06 -7.66 -6.06
C LYS A 36 8.74 -7.83 -6.80
N TYR A 37 7.89 -8.76 -6.37
CA TYR A 37 6.53 -8.93 -6.92
C TYR A 37 5.69 -7.64 -6.77
N TYR A 38 5.69 -6.99 -5.61
CA TYR A 38 4.94 -5.74 -5.36
C TYR A 38 5.48 -4.50 -6.11
N PHE A 39 6.73 -4.56 -6.59
CA PHE A 39 7.37 -3.50 -7.36
C PHE A 39 7.30 -3.72 -8.89
N THR A 40 6.67 -4.80 -9.36
CA THR A 40 6.46 -5.06 -10.81
C THR A 40 5.31 -4.23 -11.37
N VAL A 41 5.54 -2.92 -11.50
CA VAL A 41 4.52 -1.93 -11.85
C VAL A 41 4.84 -1.26 -13.19
N ASN A 42 3.80 -1.08 -14.02
CA ASN A 42 3.88 -0.35 -15.30
C ASN A 42 3.34 1.08 -15.17
N ASN A 43 3.83 2.03 -15.97
CA ASN A 43 3.34 3.43 -15.96
C ASN A 43 1.83 3.53 -16.20
N THR A 44 1.30 2.74 -17.15
CA THR A 44 -0.14 2.67 -17.42
C THR A 44 -0.94 2.18 -16.23
N TYR A 45 -0.37 1.25 -15.44
CA TYR A 45 -0.97 0.80 -14.18
C TYR A 45 -1.03 1.95 -13.18
N VAL A 46 0.06 2.70 -12.99
CA VAL A 46 0.12 3.80 -12.02
C VAL A 46 -0.96 4.84 -12.30
N VAL A 47 -1.12 5.27 -13.56
CA VAL A 47 -2.15 6.25 -13.94
C VAL A 47 -3.55 5.73 -13.65
N HIS A 48 -3.83 4.47 -14.02
CA HIS A 48 -5.12 3.84 -13.76
C HIS A 48 -5.41 3.72 -12.25
N ARG A 49 -4.39 3.37 -11.47
CA ARG A 49 -4.47 3.21 -10.01
C ARG A 49 -4.66 4.55 -9.30
N LEU A 50 -3.95 5.60 -9.71
CA LEU A 50 -4.17 6.96 -9.21
C LEU A 50 -5.58 7.45 -9.52
N LYS A 51 -6.11 7.18 -10.71
CA LYS A 51 -7.50 7.49 -11.05
C LYS A 51 -8.49 6.73 -10.16
N MET A 52 -8.20 5.46 -9.86
CA MET A 52 -9.02 4.65 -8.94
C MET A 52 -8.97 5.18 -7.51
N LEU A 53 -7.81 5.63 -7.03
CA LEU A 53 -7.65 6.25 -5.70
C LEU A 53 -8.38 7.59 -5.59
N LEU A 54 -8.34 8.41 -6.64
CA LEU A 54 -9.00 9.71 -6.69
C LEU A 54 -10.52 9.61 -6.86
N CYS A 55 -10.99 8.63 -7.61
CA CYS A 55 -12.42 8.42 -7.88
C CYS A 55 -12.80 6.95 -7.67
N PRO A 56 -12.78 6.47 -6.41
CA PRO A 56 -13.02 5.05 -6.12
C PRO A 56 -14.48 4.66 -6.36
N PHE A 57 -15.40 5.63 -6.44
CA PHE A 57 -16.82 5.41 -6.72
C PHE A 57 -17.10 4.90 -8.14
N ILE A 58 -16.17 5.08 -9.08
CA ILE A 58 -16.33 4.66 -10.48
C ILE A 58 -15.99 3.17 -10.63
N HIS A 59 -15.17 2.62 -9.73
CA HIS A 59 -14.70 1.25 -9.82
C HIS A 59 -15.68 0.29 -9.13
N LYS A 60 -16.21 -0.69 -9.89
CA LYS A 60 -17.23 -1.64 -9.42
C LYS A 60 -16.67 -3.03 -9.10
N ASP A 61 -15.58 -3.41 -9.76
CA ASP A 61 -15.02 -4.77 -9.66
C ASP A 61 -13.78 -4.80 -8.79
N TRP A 62 -13.92 -5.06 -7.49
CA TRP A 62 -12.81 -5.08 -6.53
C TRP A 62 -12.20 -6.47 -6.29
N ARG A 63 -12.71 -7.50 -6.97
CA ARG A 63 -12.23 -8.88 -6.83
C ARG A 63 -10.84 -9.03 -7.47
N ARG A 64 -9.92 -9.71 -6.77
CA ARG A 64 -8.62 -10.09 -7.31
C ARG A 64 -8.76 -11.23 -8.31
N ILE A 65 -7.97 -11.20 -9.37
CA ILE A 65 -7.93 -12.28 -10.36
C ILE A 65 -6.97 -13.36 -9.84
N VAL A 66 -7.51 -14.54 -9.58
CA VAL A 66 -6.73 -15.73 -9.21
C VAL A 66 -6.23 -16.39 -10.50
N GLN A 67 -4.91 -16.59 -10.63
CA GLN A 67 -4.32 -17.08 -11.89
C GLN A 67 -4.32 -18.62 -11.99
N ASN A 68 -4.56 -19.36 -10.89
CA ASN A 68 -4.60 -20.83 -10.90
C ASN A 68 -5.84 -21.39 -10.20
N GLU A 69 -6.84 -21.82 -10.97
CA GLU A 69 -7.72 -22.96 -10.63
C GLU A 69 -7.14 -24.24 -11.25
N GLY A 70 -5.90 -24.58 -10.89
CA GLY A 70 -5.17 -25.72 -11.46
C GLY A 70 -4.76 -26.75 -10.42
N ASN A 71 -5.59 -27.79 -10.26
CA ASN A 71 -5.34 -29.08 -9.60
C ASN A 71 -5.13 -29.12 -8.07
N ASN A 72 -6.18 -29.55 -7.36
CA ASN A 72 -6.25 -30.70 -6.43
C ASN A 72 -5.08 -31.08 -5.49
N THR A 73 -4.18 -30.18 -5.14
CA THR A 73 -3.27 -30.35 -3.99
C THR A 73 -3.10 -29.00 -3.33
N GLY A 74 -3.41 -28.90 -2.03
CA GLY A 74 -3.49 -27.66 -1.24
C GLY A 74 -2.19 -26.86 -1.18
N VAL A 75 -1.86 -26.22 -2.29
CA VAL A 75 -0.71 -25.34 -2.49
C VAL A 75 -1.26 -23.93 -2.73
N ASP A 76 -0.65 -22.97 -2.04
CA ASP A 76 -1.04 -21.57 -1.91
C ASP A 76 -1.64 -20.94 -3.18
N VAL A 77 -2.74 -20.21 -2.98
CA VAL A 77 -3.41 -19.42 -4.04
C VAL A 77 -2.43 -18.36 -4.56
N VAL A 78 -1.85 -18.60 -5.74
CA VAL A 78 -0.96 -17.63 -6.41
C VAL A 78 -1.82 -16.57 -7.10
N TYR A 79 -1.89 -15.39 -6.51
CA TYR A 79 -2.53 -14.21 -7.11
C TYR A 79 -1.68 -13.64 -8.24
N ALA A 80 -2.32 -13.07 -9.27
CA ALA A 80 -1.62 -12.47 -10.40
C ALA A 80 -0.87 -11.18 -9.99
N PRO A 81 0.35 -10.93 -10.52
CA PRO A 81 1.14 -9.74 -10.22
C PRO A 81 0.44 -8.43 -10.63
N PRO A 82 0.79 -7.28 -10.01
CA PRO A 82 0.20 -5.97 -10.32
C PRO A 82 0.27 -5.55 -11.80
N SER A 83 1.19 -6.14 -12.57
CA SER A 83 1.25 -5.96 -14.02
C SER A 83 0.06 -6.56 -14.78
N MET A 84 -0.60 -7.58 -14.23
CA MET A 84 -1.68 -8.37 -14.86
C MET A 84 -3.03 -8.21 -14.14
N ASP A 85 -3.04 -7.90 -12.84
CA ASP A 85 -4.25 -7.61 -12.07
C ASP A 85 -4.24 -6.16 -11.58
N LYS A 86 -5.20 -5.36 -12.08
CA LYS A 86 -5.40 -3.97 -11.69
C LYS A 86 -5.75 -3.79 -10.21
N ASN A 87 -6.24 -4.86 -9.56
CA ASN A 87 -6.65 -4.88 -8.16
C ASN A 87 -5.58 -5.42 -7.23
N ALA A 88 -4.47 -5.95 -7.73
CA ALA A 88 -3.41 -6.45 -6.87
C ALA A 88 -2.81 -5.30 -6.01
N PRO A 89 -2.42 -5.58 -4.77
CA PRO A 89 -1.71 -4.62 -3.93
C PRO A 89 -0.31 -4.34 -4.50
N ASP A 90 0.06 -3.07 -4.59
CA ASP A 90 1.38 -2.59 -4.99
C ASP A 90 2.06 -1.82 -3.84
N LEU A 91 3.38 -1.92 -3.75
CA LEU A 91 4.17 -1.18 -2.75
C LEU A 91 4.85 0.06 -3.35
N TYR A 92 4.89 0.13 -4.69
CA TYR A 92 5.49 1.25 -5.43
C TYR A 92 4.76 2.57 -5.17
N ILE A 93 3.43 2.62 -5.34
CA ILE A 93 2.68 3.88 -5.17
C ILE A 93 2.71 4.37 -3.72
N PRO A 94 2.48 3.54 -2.69
CA PRO A 94 2.63 3.94 -1.30
C PRO A 94 4.03 4.49 -0.97
N LEU A 95 5.10 3.84 -1.42
CA LEU A 95 6.46 4.28 -1.15
C LEU A 95 6.76 5.62 -1.85
N MET A 96 6.41 5.72 -3.13
CA MET A 96 6.65 6.94 -3.90
C MET A 96 5.87 8.11 -3.33
N SER A 97 4.59 7.91 -2.99
CA SER A 97 3.76 8.95 -2.39
C SER A 97 4.26 9.39 -1.02
N PHE A 98 4.72 8.46 -0.18
CA PHE A 98 5.35 8.78 1.11
C PHE A 98 6.59 9.68 0.94
N VAL A 99 7.51 9.32 0.04
CA VAL A 99 8.70 10.14 -0.23
C VAL A 99 8.30 11.51 -0.76
N THR A 100 7.35 11.59 -1.70
CA THR A 100 6.90 12.88 -2.24
C THR A 100 6.25 13.77 -1.18
N TYR A 101 5.47 13.19 -0.25
CA TYR A 101 4.86 13.95 0.84
C TYR A 101 5.93 14.62 1.72
N ILE A 102 6.93 13.85 2.14
CA ILE A 102 8.04 14.35 2.95
C ILE A 102 8.79 15.47 2.22
N LEU A 103 9.07 15.29 0.92
CA LEU A 103 9.74 16.30 0.10
C LEU A 103 8.93 17.57 -0.04
N ILE A 104 7.61 17.48 -0.23
CA ILE A 104 6.73 18.66 -0.32
C ILE A 104 6.69 19.41 1.01
N VAL A 105 6.58 18.71 2.14
CA VAL A 105 6.61 19.35 3.47
C VAL A 105 7.95 20.06 3.70
N GLY A 106 9.06 19.40 3.36
CA GLY A 106 10.40 20.01 3.40
C GLY A 106 10.52 21.24 2.51
N TYR A 107 9.97 21.17 1.29
CA TYR A 107 9.93 22.29 0.35
C TYR A 107 9.15 23.48 0.89
N ILE A 108 7.96 23.27 1.46
CA ILE A 108 7.12 24.35 2.02
C ILE A 108 7.85 25.07 3.17
N LYS A 109 8.50 24.31 4.06
CA LYS A 109 9.28 24.87 5.16
C LYS A 109 10.53 25.60 4.69
N GLY A 110 11.18 25.07 3.64
CA GLY A 110 12.32 25.72 2.99
C GLY A 110 11.95 27.02 2.28
N ALA A 111 10.85 27.02 1.53
CA ALA A 111 10.33 28.22 0.86
C ALA A 111 9.97 29.34 1.84
N SER A 112 9.62 28.99 3.08
CA SER A 112 9.34 29.94 4.17
C SER A 112 10.60 30.48 4.87
N GLY A 113 11.81 30.14 4.40
CA GLY A 113 13.08 30.58 4.99
C GLY A 113 13.41 29.98 6.36
N ARG A 114 12.66 28.94 6.79
CA ARG A 114 12.81 28.26 8.08
C ARG A 114 13.16 26.79 7.89
N PHE A 115 14.08 26.53 6.96
CA PHE A 115 14.51 25.16 6.71
C PHE A 115 15.30 24.64 7.91
N ASN A 116 14.78 23.62 8.56
CA ASN A 116 15.51 22.78 9.50
C ASN A 116 15.38 21.33 9.03
N PRO A 117 16.50 20.60 8.85
CA PRO A 117 16.46 19.20 8.42
C PRO A 117 15.72 18.30 9.43
N ASP A 118 15.64 18.72 10.69
CA ASP A 118 14.92 18.02 11.75
C ASP A 118 13.43 17.84 11.43
N VAL A 119 12.80 18.78 10.72
CA VAL A 119 11.37 18.70 10.37
C VAL A 119 11.08 17.52 9.44
N ILE A 120 11.98 17.25 8.48
CA ILE A 120 11.85 16.12 7.55
C ILE A 120 11.93 14.80 8.33
N THR A 121 12.91 14.70 9.23
CA THR A 121 13.12 13.51 10.07
C THR A 121 11.96 13.31 11.05
N GLU A 122 11.47 14.37 11.67
CA GLU A 122 10.33 14.35 12.59
C GLU A 122 9.06 13.87 11.89
N VAL A 123 8.70 14.48 10.77
CA VAL A 123 7.51 14.10 9.99
C VAL A 123 7.63 12.67 9.46
N SER A 124 8.80 12.28 8.96
CA SER A 124 9.06 10.92 8.50
C SER A 124 8.89 9.90 9.63
N THR A 125 9.45 10.19 10.81
CA THR A 125 9.37 9.29 11.98
C THR A 125 7.94 9.17 12.47
N TYR A 126 7.22 10.29 12.58
CA TYR A 126 5.82 10.31 12.96
C TYR A 126 4.95 9.48 12.00
N CYS A 127 5.11 9.68 10.69
CA CYS A 127 4.38 8.91 9.68
C CYS A 127 4.71 7.42 9.76
N CYS A 128 6.00 7.05 9.91
CA CYS A 128 6.40 5.65 10.09
C CYS A 128 5.78 5.01 11.34
N LEU A 129 5.78 5.71 12.47
CA LEU A 129 5.18 5.21 13.71
C LEU A 129 3.66 5.04 13.55
N MET A 130 2.98 6.02 12.99
CA MET A 130 1.54 5.94 12.71
C MET A 130 1.22 4.78 11.75
N GLN A 131 2.03 4.60 10.70
CA GLN A 131 1.92 3.47 9.78
C GLN A 131 2.02 2.12 10.50
N LEU A 132 2.98 1.97 11.40
CA LEU A 132 3.15 0.73 12.17
C LEU A 132 1.96 0.47 13.09
N VAL A 133 1.47 1.50 13.79
CA VAL A 133 0.28 1.39 14.64
C VAL A 133 -0.93 0.94 13.83
N GLU A 134 -1.13 1.49 12.64
CA GLU A 134 -2.23 1.09 11.74
C GLU A 134 -2.14 -0.36 11.30
N ILE A 135 -0.95 -0.81 10.89
CA ILE A 135 -0.75 -2.21 10.50
C ILE A 135 -1.05 -3.13 11.68
N CYS A 136 -0.62 -2.77 12.89
CA CYS A 136 -0.92 -3.52 14.10
C CYS A 136 -2.42 -3.57 14.40
N LEU A 137 -3.13 -2.44 14.32
CA LEU A 137 -4.58 -2.38 14.53
C LEU A 137 -5.33 -3.20 13.47
N MET A 138 -4.94 -3.12 12.20
CA MET A 138 -5.56 -3.88 11.12
C MET A 138 -5.28 -5.38 11.23
N LYS A 139 -4.07 -5.76 11.64
CA LYS A 139 -3.72 -7.16 11.90
C LYS A 139 -4.49 -7.73 13.09
N LEU A 140 -4.64 -6.94 14.17
CA LEU A 140 -5.48 -7.30 15.30
C LEU A 140 -6.95 -7.45 14.88
N GLY A 141 -7.44 -6.53 14.06
CA GLY A 141 -8.78 -6.61 13.51
C GLY A 141 -9.02 -7.88 12.70
N LEU A 142 -8.13 -8.19 11.75
CA LEU A 142 -8.22 -9.42 10.95
C LEU A 142 -8.10 -10.70 11.78
N TYR A 143 -7.28 -10.67 12.85
CA TYR A 143 -7.18 -11.75 13.81
C TYR A 143 -8.53 -12.03 14.50
N LEU A 144 -9.26 -10.99 14.92
CA LEU A 144 -10.61 -11.14 15.48
C LEU A 144 -11.62 -11.69 14.46
N LEU A 145 -11.40 -11.44 13.17
CA LEU A 145 -12.22 -11.97 12.08
C LEU A 145 -11.81 -13.37 11.61
N ASN A 146 -10.81 -13.99 12.25
CA ASN A 146 -10.24 -15.29 11.87
C ASN A 146 -9.80 -15.33 10.39
N SER A 147 -9.32 -14.20 9.86
CA SER A 147 -8.84 -14.07 8.49
C SER A 147 -7.35 -13.77 8.50
N GLN A 148 -6.61 -14.43 7.63
CA GLN A 148 -5.17 -14.20 7.47
C GLN A 148 -4.92 -13.47 6.15
N ILE A 149 -4.22 -12.34 6.22
CA ILE A 149 -3.73 -11.58 5.06
C ILE A 149 -2.22 -11.43 5.22
N ASN A 150 -1.50 -11.46 4.10
CA ASN A 150 -0.07 -11.20 4.10
C ASN A 150 0.22 -9.79 4.66
N TRP A 151 1.28 -9.66 5.47
CA TRP A 151 1.65 -8.39 6.08
C TRP A 151 2.03 -7.34 5.02
N LEU A 152 2.57 -7.75 3.87
CA LEU A 152 2.90 -6.87 2.75
C LEU A 152 1.65 -6.29 2.08
N ASP A 153 0.57 -7.06 1.95
CA ASP A 153 -0.72 -6.59 1.42
C ASP A 153 -1.32 -5.53 2.36
N LEU A 154 -1.22 -5.75 3.68
CA LEU A 154 -1.64 -4.78 4.70
C LEU A 154 -0.87 -3.46 4.61
N VAL A 155 0.45 -3.52 4.46
CA VAL A 155 1.30 -2.34 4.27
C VAL A 155 0.90 -1.58 3.01
N SER A 156 0.63 -2.29 1.90
CA SER A 156 0.17 -1.69 0.66
C SER A 156 -1.15 -0.94 0.86
N PHE A 157 -2.18 -1.60 1.40
CA PHE A 157 -3.51 -1.00 1.57
C PHE A 157 -3.50 0.23 2.49
N THR A 158 -2.80 0.14 3.61
CA THR A 158 -2.69 1.24 4.58
C THR A 158 -1.81 2.39 4.05
N GLY A 159 -0.86 2.10 3.16
CA GLY A 159 0.06 3.09 2.61
C GLY A 159 -0.52 3.96 1.48
N TYR A 160 -1.64 3.60 0.84
CA TYR A 160 -2.22 4.46 -0.21
C TYR A 160 -2.72 5.82 0.29
N LYS A 161 -2.94 5.98 1.61
CA LYS A 161 -3.33 7.26 2.21
C LYS A 161 -2.34 8.39 1.91
N TYR A 162 -1.06 8.08 1.70
CA TYR A 162 -0.04 9.08 1.40
C TYR A 162 -0.32 9.78 0.06
N VAL A 163 -0.99 9.13 -0.90
CA VAL A 163 -1.42 9.76 -2.15
C VAL A 163 -2.41 10.90 -1.87
N ALA A 164 -3.40 10.64 -1.01
CA ALA A 164 -4.36 11.66 -0.58
C ALA A 164 -3.68 12.81 0.18
N LEU A 165 -2.74 12.50 1.08
CA LEU A 165 -1.97 13.52 1.81
C LEU A 165 -1.16 14.43 0.87
N VAL A 166 -0.53 13.87 -0.17
CA VAL A 166 0.18 14.64 -1.21
C VAL A 166 -0.79 15.61 -1.89
N ILE A 167 -1.94 15.13 -2.35
CA ILE A 167 -2.94 15.96 -3.04
C ILE A 167 -3.43 17.09 -2.12
N ASN A 168 -3.75 16.78 -0.87
CA ASN A 168 -4.21 17.77 0.11
C ASN A 168 -3.15 18.85 0.35
N THR A 169 -1.88 18.46 0.46
CA THR A 169 -0.77 19.39 0.66
C THR A 169 -0.55 20.29 -0.56
N VAL A 170 -0.66 19.74 -1.78
CA VAL A 170 -0.55 20.51 -3.03
C VAL A 170 -1.72 21.48 -3.19
N VAL A 171 -2.95 21.05 -2.88
CA VAL A 171 -4.14 21.93 -2.92
C VAL A 171 -3.99 23.07 -1.92
N HIS A 172 -3.52 22.77 -0.71
CA HIS A 172 -3.24 23.80 0.29
C HIS A 172 -2.24 24.84 -0.22
N LEU A 173 -1.18 24.39 -0.88
CA LEU A 173 -0.12 25.26 -1.42
C LEU A 173 -0.63 26.20 -2.53
N ILE A 174 -1.52 25.73 -3.40
CA ILE A 174 -1.96 26.50 -4.59
C ILE A 174 -3.22 27.32 -4.30
N LEU A 175 -4.19 26.75 -3.59
CA LEU A 175 -5.56 27.27 -3.50
C LEU A 175 -5.91 27.80 -2.10
N GLY A 176 -5.06 27.57 -1.10
CA GLY A 176 -5.25 28.07 0.27
C GLY A 176 -6.21 27.25 1.13
N TYR A 177 -6.69 27.85 2.23
CA TYR A 177 -7.33 27.13 3.34
C TYR A 177 -8.75 26.61 3.04
N ILE A 178 -9.60 27.39 2.38
CA ILE A 178 -11.00 27.00 2.12
C ILE A 178 -11.09 25.74 1.24
N PRO A 179 -10.46 25.68 0.05
CA PRO A 179 -10.50 24.49 -0.80
C PRO A 179 -9.75 23.30 -0.18
N TYR A 180 -8.75 23.56 0.67
CA TYR A 180 -8.06 22.49 1.41
C TYR A 180 -9.04 21.66 2.24
N TYR A 181 -9.93 22.27 3.02
CA TYR A 181 -10.89 21.51 3.83
C TYR A 181 -11.88 20.70 3.00
N VAL A 182 -12.31 21.22 1.84
CA VAL A 182 -13.22 20.52 0.92
C VAL A 182 -12.52 19.30 0.31
N VAL A 183 -11.29 19.46 -0.15
CA VAL A 183 -10.52 18.36 -0.75
C VAL A 183 -10.10 17.35 0.32
N LEU A 184 -9.77 17.79 1.53
CA LEU A 184 -9.50 16.91 2.68
C LEU A 184 -10.69 15.98 2.94
N ALA A 185 -11.89 16.53 3.05
CA ALA A 185 -13.10 15.72 3.25
C ALA A 185 -13.34 14.74 2.09
N TYR A 186 -13.19 15.19 0.84
CA TYR A 186 -13.36 14.32 -0.33
C TYR A 186 -12.34 13.18 -0.37
N THR A 187 -11.06 13.49 -0.19
CA THR A 187 -9.96 12.51 -0.25
C THR A 187 -9.98 11.55 0.94
N GLY A 188 -10.44 11.99 2.11
CA GLY A 188 -10.68 11.15 3.28
C GLY A 188 -11.75 10.08 3.00
N ILE A 189 -12.92 10.49 2.49
CA ILE A 189 -13.99 9.55 2.10
C ILE A 189 -13.54 8.62 0.98
N ALA A 190 -12.83 9.14 -0.04
CA ALA A 190 -12.34 8.35 -1.15
C ALA A 190 -11.33 7.28 -0.70
N THR A 191 -10.31 7.65 0.06
CA THR A 191 -9.28 6.72 0.56
C THR A 191 -9.90 5.64 1.46
N SER A 192 -10.85 6.04 2.28
CA SER A 192 -11.63 5.14 3.13
C SER A 192 -12.43 4.13 2.32
N PHE A 193 -13.18 4.60 1.31
CA PHE A 193 -13.94 3.70 0.45
C PHE A 193 -13.03 2.74 -0.34
N PHE A 194 -11.88 3.22 -0.81
CA PHE A 194 -10.89 2.41 -1.52
C PHE A 194 -10.31 1.30 -0.63
N THR A 195 -9.83 1.64 0.57
CA THR A 195 -9.23 0.65 1.50
C THR A 195 -10.26 -0.40 1.93
N LEU A 196 -11.50 0.02 2.20
CA LEU A 196 -12.61 -0.89 2.51
C LEU A 196 -12.87 -1.91 1.41
N ASN A 197 -13.00 -1.45 0.17
CA ASN A 197 -13.35 -2.33 -0.94
C ASN A 197 -12.15 -3.17 -1.39
N GLY A 198 -10.93 -2.63 -1.33
CA GLY A 198 -9.70 -3.39 -1.60
C GLY A 198 -9.49 -4.54 -0.63
N LEU A 199 -9.72 -4.31 0.67
CA LEU A 199 -9.66 -5.38 1.68
C LEU A 199 -10.78 -6.41 1.51
N LYS A 200 -12.02 -5.97 1.23
CA LYS A 200 -13.14 -6.87 0.91
C LYS A 200 -12.88 -7.73 -0.31
N GLY A 201 -12.16 -7.20 -1.30
CA GLY A 201 -11.78 -7.92 -2.52
C GLY A 201 -10.64 -8.93 -2.33
N THR A 202 -9.88 -8.80 -1.24
CA THR A 202 -8.74 -9.67 -0.90
C THR A 202 -9.10 -10.75 0.12
N VAL A 203 -10.05 -10.47 1.02
CA VAL A 203 -10.51 -11.41 2.04
C VAL A 203 -11.70 -12.24 1.50
N PRO A 204 -11.67 -13.58 1.58
CA PRO A 204 -12.81 -14.42 1.27
C PRO A 204 -14.06 -13.97 2.05
N GLU A 205 -15.24 -13.99 1.41
CA GLU A 205 -16.46 -13.51 2.06
C GLU A 205 -16.74 -14.27 3.37
N PRO A 206 -16.75 -13.60 4.54
CA PRO A 206 -17.04 -14.26 5.79
C PRO A 206 -18.55 -14.52 5.92
N ASN A 207 -18.90 -15.43 6.83
CA ASN A 207 -20.27 -15.76 7.22
C ASN A 207 -21.10 -14.50 7.53
N HIS A 208 -22.41 -14.58 7.30
CA HIS A 208 -23.33 -13.44 7.31
C HIS A 208 -23.25 -12.57 8.58
N ASP A 209 -23.00 -13.18 9.75
CA ASP A 209 -22.91 -12.47 11.04
C ASP A 209 -21.62 -11.65 11.20
N GLN A 210 -20.50 -12.12 10.64
CA GLN A 210 -19.20 -11.44 10.70
C GLN A 210 -19.12 -10.24 9.75
N ARG A 211 -20.03 -10.14 8.77
CA ARG A 211 -20.06 -9.04 7.80
C ARG A 211 -20.35 -7.69 8.46
N ARG A 212 -21.22 -7.66 9.49
CA ARG A 212 -21.59 -6.44 10.20
C ARG A 212 -20.45 -5.96 11.09
N PHE A 213 -19.85 -6.86 11.88
CA PHE A 213 -18.68 -6.57 12.71
C PHE A 213 -17.49 -6.08 11.88
N ARG A 214 -17.25 -6.69 10.71
CA ARG A 214 -16.25 -6.23 9.73
C ARG A 214 -16.48 -4.80 9.28
N ASN A 215 -17.71 -4.47 8.89
CA ASN A 215 -18.03 -3.12 8.41
C ASN A 215 -17.87 -2.10 9.55
N TYR A 216 -18.26 -2.41 10.79
CA TYR A 216 -18.06 -1.51 11.93
C TYR A 216 -16.58 -1.32 12.29
N MET A 217 -15.79 -2.40 12.30
CA MET A 217 -14.35 -2.32 12.60
C MET A 217 -13.60 -1.50 11.54
N LEU A 218 -13.94 -1.68 10.27
CA LEU A 218 -13.30 -0.93 9.20
C LEU A 218 -13.83 0.51 9.10
N LEU A 219 -15.09 0.78 9.43
CA LEU A 219 -15.61 2.15 9.57
C LEU A 219 -14.98 2.88 10.76
N ALA A 220 -14.70 2.18 11.87
CA ALA A 220 -13.97 2.74 13.00
C ALA A 220 -12.53 3.10 12.62
N TYR A 221 -11.86 2.27 11.82
CA TYR A 221 -10.55 2.60 11.23
C TYR A 221 -10.63 3.85 10.35
N VAL A 222 -11.62 3.94 9.48
CA VAL A 222 -11.88 5.10 8.60
C VAL A 222 -12.12 6.39 9.38
N SER A 223 -12.93 6.36 10.45
CA SER A 223 -13.24 7.55 11.26
C SER A 223 -12.05 8.15 12.02
N ARG A 224 -10.93 7.41 12.12
CA ARG A 224 -9.74 7.86 12.85
C ARG A 224 -8.76 8.67 12.00
N PHE A 225 -8.97 8.74 10.68
CA PHE A 225 -8.09 9.45 9.74
C PHE A 225 -8.62 10.81 9.26
N ASP A 226 -9.76 11.26 9.79
CA ASP A 226 -10.33 12.57 9.46
C ASP A 226 -9.75 13.74 10.30
N PHE A 227 -8.67 13.55 11.06
CA PHE A 227 -8.01 14.59 11.86
C PHE A 227 -6.49 14.49 11.90
#